data_AF-A0A1S2MDR5-F1
#
_entry.id   AF-A0A1S2MDR5-F1
#
_cell.length_a   1.000
_cell.length_b   1.000
_cell.length_c   1.000
_cell.angle_alpha   90.00
_cell.angle_beta   90.00
_cell.angle_gamma   90.00
#
_symmetry.space_group_name_H-M   'P 1'
#
loop_
_entity.id
_entity.type
_entity.pdbx_description
1 polymer ?
#
loop_
_entity_poly.entity_id
_entity_poly.type
_entity_poly.pdbx_seq_one_letter_code
_entity_poly.pdbx_strand_id
1 'polypeptide(L)' 'MAEKGWLYREIKVFDHLELVWINGKGYQILDTNYPHPLDTLIEFGDEKYKALAHFDQVVFDHLKVKILKKSI' A
#
# COMPACT_ATOMS: atom_id res chain seq x y z
N MET A 1 -16.03 9.51 26.67
CA MET A 1 -15.12 8.35 26.61
C MET A 1 -14.64 8.26 25.17
N ALA A 2 -13.45 8.80 24.87
CA ALA A 2 -12.93 8.83 23.51
C ALA A 2 -12.19 7.51 23.26
N GLU A 3 -12.92 6.52 22.76
CA GLU A 3 -12.31 5.33 22.18
C GLU A 3 -11.45 5.84 21.01
N LYS A 4 -10.13 5.80 21.18
CA LYS A 4 -9.16 6.05 20.12
C LYS A 4 -9.32 4.95 19.08
N GLY A 5 -10.35 5.08 18.26
CA GLY A 5 -10.59 4.27 17.09
C GLY A 5 -9.38 4.44 16.19
N TRP A 6 -8.73 3.32 15.88
CA TRP A 6 -7.49 3.29 15.13
C TRP A 6 -7.71 4.02 13.80
N LEU A 7 -7.11 5.21 13.65
CA LEU A 7 -7.23 6.03 12.44
C LEU A 7 -6.46 5.43 11.26
N TYR A 8 -5.51 4.54 11.56
CA TYR A 8 -4.60 3.91 10.64
C TYR A 8 -4.42 2.44 11.02
N ARG A 9 -4.57 1.56 10.05
CA ARG A 9 -4.33 0.12 10.20
C ARG A 9 -3.48 -0.37 9.05
N GLU A 10 -2.26 -0.75 9.34
CA GLU A 10 -1.43 -1.47 8.38
C GLU A 10 -2.04 -2.86 8.10
N ILE A 11 -2.14 -3.21 6.83
CA ILE A 11 -2.72 -4.47 6.36
C ILE A 11 -1.62 -5.39 5.84
N LYS A 12 -0.71 -4.86 5.02
CA LYS A 12 0.36 -5.64 4.37
C LYS A 12 1.50 -4.70 3.99
N VAL A 13 2.74 -5.13 4.17
CA VAL A 13 3.94 -4.37 3.79
C VAL A 13 4.84 -5.25 2.94
N PHE A 14 5.42 -4.68 1.89
CA PHE A 14 6.34 -5.35 1.00
C PHE A 14 7.42 -4.39 0.49
N ASP A 15 8.68 -4.61 0.89
CA ASP A 15 9.83 -3.78 0.52
C ASP A 15 9.59 -2.32 0.94
N HIS A 16 9.18 -1.45 0.01
CA HIS A 16 8.80 -0.05 0.26
C HIS A 16 7.32 0.24 -0.01
N LEU A 17 6.51 -0.79 -0.29
CA LEU A 17 5.08 -0.65 -0.56
C LEU A 17 4.28 -1.06 0.68
N GLU A 18 3.36 -0.21 1.12
CA GLU A 18 2.52 -0.46 2.28
C GLU A 18 1.04 -0.37 1.90
N LEU A 19 0.29 -1.44 2.13
CA LEU A 19 -1.17 -1.43 2.09
C LEU A 19 -1.70 -1.10 3.48
N VAL A 20 -2.41 0.00 3.58
CA VAL A 20 -2.94 0.54 4.83
C VAL A 20 -4.43 0.78 4.69
N TRP A 21 -5.17 0.73 5.79
CA TRP A 21 -6.56 1.16 5.87
C TRP A 21 -6.65 2.36 6.79
N ILE A 22 -7.14 3.46 6.26
CA ILE A 22 -7.26 4.74 6.97
C ILE A 22 -8.74 5.00 7.22
N ASN A 23 -9.11 5.19 8.47
CA ASN A 23 -10.50 5.46 8.83
C ASN A 23 -10.96 6.78 8.18
N GLY A 24 -12.05 6.73 7.41
CA GLY A 24 -12.57 7.87 6.64
C GLY A 24 -11.98 8.04 5.23
N LYS A 25 -10.92 7.30 4.86
CA LYS A 25 -10.40 7.26 3.49
C LYS A 25 -10.43 5.88 2.83
N GLY A 26 -10.47 4.81 3.63
CA GLY A 26 -10.45 3.43 3.16
C GLY A 26 -9.04 2.86 2.95
N TYR A 27 -8.93 1.81 2.14
CA TYR A 27 -7.69 1.13 1.80
C TYR A 27 -6.86 1.96 0.83
N GLN A 28 -5.58 2.12 1.14
CA GLN A 28 -4.61 2.90 0.38
C GLN A 28 -3.30 2.14 0.25
N ILE A 29 -2.65 2.26 -0.91
CA ILE A 29 -1.29 1.78 -1.10
C ILE A 29 -0.36 2.99 -1.04
N LEU A 30 0.62 2.94 -0.15
CA LEU A 30 1.64 3.95 0.07
C LEU A 30 2.98 3.44 -0.43
N ASP A 31 3.80 4.36 -0.94
CA ASP A 31 5.20 4.11 -1.27
C ASP A 31 6.10 4.84 -0.28
N THR A 32 6.86 4.10 0.52
CA THR A 32 7.77 4.64 1.53
C THR A 32 9.14 5.00 0.99
N ASN A 33 9.43 4.70 -0.29
CA ASN A 33 10.69 5.04 -0.93
C ASN A 33 10.66 6.46 -1.53
N TYR A 34 9.47 7.02 -1.76
CA TYR A 34 9.34 8.40 -2.17
C TYR A 34 9.62 9.36 -1.01
N PRO A 35 10.30 10.50 -1.26
CA PRO A 35 10.68 11.47 -0.22
C PRO A 35 9.49 12.08 0.52
N HIS A 36 8.27 11.86 0.02
CA HIS A 36 7.02 12.18 0.69
C HIS A 36 6.31 10.84 1.04
N PRO A 37 6.32 10.40 2.31
CA PRO A 37 5.65 9.17 2.78
C PRO A 37 4.10 9.26 2.77
N LEU A 38 3.56 10.15 1.93
CA LEU A 38 2.14 10.47 1.79
C LEU A 38 1.70 10.46 0.31
N ASP A 39 2.56 10.07 -0.61
CA ASP A 39 2.16 9.87 -2.00
C ASP A 39 1.37 8.56 -2.07
N THR A 40 0.05 8.70 -1.88
CA THR A 40 -0.88 7.59 -2.04
C THR A 40 -0.88 7.17 -3.50
N LEU A 41 -0.29 6.02 -3.79
CA LEU A 41 -0.26 5.45 -5.14
C LEU A 41 -1.68 5.24 -5.66
N ILE A 42 -2.52 4.61 -4.83
CA ILE A 42 -3.91 4.30 -5.16
C ILE A 42 -4.79 4.30 -3.90
N GLU A 43 -5.96 4.93 -4.01
CA GLU A 43 -7.04 4.90 -3.03
C GLU A 43 -8.18 3.99 -3.51
N PHE A 44 -8.58 3.02 -2.68
CA PHE A 44 -9.62 2.03 -3.01
C PHE A 44 -10.92 2.19 -2.20
N GLY A 45 -11.00 3.17 -1.30
CA GLY A 45 -12.15 3.29 -0.39
C GLY A 45 -12.31 2.01 0.46
N ASP A 46 -13.53 1.55 0.73
CA ASP A 46 -13.76 0.34 1.54
C ASP A 46 -13.64 -0.99 0.77
N GLU A 47 -13.22 -0.97 -0.50
CA GLU A 47 -13.08 -2.17 -1.33
C GLU A 47 -11.81 -2.99 -0.99
N LYS A 48 -11.82 -3.66 0.16
CA LYS A 48 -10.68 -4.46 0.68
C LYS A 48 -10.07 -5.42 -0.35
N TYR A 49 -10.92 -6.20 -1.03
CA TYR A 49 -10.45 -7.25 -1.95
C TYR A 49 -9.75 -6.68 -3.18
N LYS A 50 -10.25 -5.55 -3.68
CA LYS A 50 -9.67 -4.85 -4.82
C LYS A 50 -8.32 -4.23 -4.44
N ALA A 51 -8.24 -3.63 -3.26
CA ALA A 51 -6.99 -3.09 -2.74
C ALA A 51 -5.91 -4.16 -2.57
N LEU A 52 -6.27 -5.34 -2.07
CA LEU A 52 -5.36 -6.49 -1.98
C LEU A 52 -4.89 -6.98 -3.35
N ALA A 53 -5.82 -7.19 -4.29
CA ALA A 53 -5.49 -7.67 -5.63
C ALA A 53 -4.54 -6.71 -6.36
N HIS A 54 -4.80 -5.40 -6.26
CA HIS A 54 -3.91 -4.39 -6.82
C HIS A 54 -2.56 -4.33 -6.09
N PHE A 55 -2.54 -4.45 -4.77
CA PHE A 55 -1.28 -4.51 -4.02
C PHE A 55 -0.42 -5.68 -4.48
N ASP A 56 -0.98 -6.88 -4.60
CA ASP A 56 -0.25 -8.05 -5.13
C ASP A 56 0.22 -7.83 -6.58
N GLN A 57 -0.57 -7.13 -7.42
CA GLN A 57 -0.15 -6.77 -8.78
C GLN A 57 1.02 -5.79 -8.80
N VAL A 58 1.00 -4.74 -7.97
CA VAL A 58 2.08 -3.75 -7.85
C VAL A 58 3.35 -4.41 -7.30
N VAL A 59 3.22 -5.28 -6.29
CA VAL A 59 4.34 -6.08 -5.76
C VAL A 59 4.92 -6.98 -6.85
N PHE A 60 4.09 -7.64 -7.64
CA PHE A 60 4.53 -8.49 -8.73
C PHE A 60 5.28 -7.73 -9.82
N ASP A 61 4.77 -6.56 -10.23
CA ASP A 61 5.44 -5.70 -11.21
C ASP A 61 6.78 -5.20 -10.68
N HIS A 62 6.83 -4.77 -9.41
CA HIS A 62 8.07 -4.36 -8.76
C HIS A 62 9.11 -5.49 -8.73
N LEU A 63 8.69 -6.70 -8.36
CA LEU A 63 9.55 -7.89 -8.38
C LEU A 63 10.07 -8.19 -9.79
N LYS A 64 9.22 -8.09 -10.81
CA LYS A 64 9.59 -8.32 -12.21
C LYS A 64 10.66 -7.32 -12.67
N VAL A 65 10.51 -6.03 -12.36
CA VAL A 65 11.51 -5.01 -12.65
C VAL A 65 12.82 -5.26 -11.90
N LYS A 66 12.75 -5.65 -10.62
CA LYS A 66 13.92 -5.94 -9.78
C LYS A 66 14.70 -7.15 -10.29
N ILE A 67 14.01 -8.19 -10.77
CA ILE A 67 14.63 -9.36 -11.41
C ILE A 67 15.30 -8.95 -12.72
N LEU A 68 14.61 -8.17 -13.57
CA LEU A 68 15.19 -7.71 -14.85
C LEU A 68 16.45 -6.86 -14.64
N LYS A 69 16.46 -5.95 -13.66
CA LYS A 69 17.63 -5.10 -13.35
C LYS A 69 18.82 -5.87 -12.77
N LYS A 70 18.60 -7.05 -12.18
CA LYS A 70 19.66 -7.87 -11.58
C LYS A 70 20.33 -8.83 -12.57
N SER A 71 19.84 -8.89 -13.82
CA SER A 71 20.37 -9.74 -14.89
C SER A 71 21.21 -8.99 -15.94
N ILE A 72 21.63 -7.74 -15.66
CA ILE A 72 22.63 -6.97 -16.42
C ILE A 72 23.86 -6.81 -15.53
#